data_AF-A0A9C7LA49-F1
#
_entry.id   AF-A0A9C7LA49-F1
#
_cell.length_a   1.000
_cell.length_b   1.000
_cell.length_c   1.000
_cell.angle_alpha   90.00
_cell.angle_beta   90.00
_cell.angle_gamma   90.00
#
_symmetry.space_group_name_H-M   'P 1'
#
loop_
_entity.id
_entity.type
_entity.pdbx_description
1 polymer ?
#
loop_
_entity_poly.entity_id
_entity_poly.type
_entity_poly.pdbx_seq_one_letter_code
_entity_poly.pdbx_strand_id
1 'polypeptide(L)'
;MSKSKGKWFVCITLLACIVSILTLIWFYNHKIIEGNYHKLTITKMGKTIDVIENKDEIDRLISQINNSPRTFNPNTSGFRYDYMPYGILIFENDKEEVKIGYIIPKGNVLTKHWEIETNFEFGKDLN
;
A
#
# COMPACT_ATOMS: atom_id res chain seq x y z
N MET A 1 -5.46 34.51 -40.16
CA MET A 1 -4.47 33.48 -39.73
C MET A 1 -4.51 33.17 -38.22
N SER A 2 -5.69 33.20 -37.56
CA SER A 2 -5.84 33.05 -36.10
C SER A 2 -6.46 31.71 -35.65
N LYS A 3 -7.33 31.09 -36.46
CA LYS A 3 -8.03 29.84 -36.11
C LYS A 3 -7.14 28.59 -35.91
N SER A 4 -5.92 28.57 -36.46
CA SER A 4 -4.99 27.43 -36.37
C SER A 4 -4.30 27.34 -35.00
N LYS A 5 -3.86 28.50 -34.45
CA LYS A 5 -3.16 28.56 -33.16
C LYS A 5 -4.07 28.20 -31.97
N GLY A 6 -5.35 28.58 -32.04
CA GLY A 6 -6.35 28.20 -31.03
C GLY A 6 -6.62 26.70 -30.99
N LYS A 7 -6.65 26.02 -32.15
CA LYS A 7 -6.80 24.56 -32.22
C LYS A 7 -5.63 23.82 -31.58
N TRP A 8 -4.40 24.30 -31.82
CA TRP A 8 -3.20 23.75 -31.18
C TRP A 8 -3.21 23.91 -29.67
N PHE A 9 -3.60 25.08 -29.16
CA PHE A 9 -3.75 25.30 -27.72
C PHE A 9 -4.77 24.34 -27.09
N VAL A 10 -5.93 24.18 -27.71
CA VAL A 10 -6.96 23.22 -27.23
C VAL A 10 -6.43 21.79 -27.24
N CYS A 11 -5.74 21.36 -28.29
CA CYS A 11 -5.14 20.02 -28.35
C CYS A 11 -4.08 19.81 -27.26
N ILE A 12 -3.20 20.79 -27.01
CA ILE A 12 -2.17 20.70 -25.97
C ILE A 12 -2.80 20.61 -24.58
N THR A 13 -3.82 21.43 -24.30
CA THR A 13 -4.53 21.39 -23.01
C THR A 13 -5.25 20.06 -22.82
N LEU A 14 -5.94 19.55 -23.85
CA LEU A 14 -6.62 18.26 -23.79
C LEU A 14 -5.61 17.12 -23.54
N LEU A 15 -4.47 17.13 -24.22
CA LEU A 15 -3.41 16.16 -24.03
C LEU A 15 -2.85 16.21 -22.60
N ALA A 16 -2.61 17.40 -22.06
CA ALA A 16 -2.15 17.57 -20.69
C ALA A 16 -3.17 17.03 -19.66
N CYS A 17 -4.47 17.24 -19.89
CA CYS A 17 -5.53 16.66 -19.07
C CYS A 17 -5.53 15.14 -19.12
N ILE A 18 -5.41 14.54 -20.32
CA ILE A 18 -5.36 13.08 -20.49
C ILE A 18 -4.16 12.48 -19.76
N VAL A 19 -2.97 13.07 -19.95
CA VAL A 19 -1.75 12.60 -19.27
C VAL A 19 -1.91 12.69 -17.76
N SER A 20 -2.50 13.78 -17.24
CA SER A 20 -2.73 13.98 -15.81
C SER A 20 -3.73 12.96 -15.23
N ILE A 21 -4.78 12.60 -15.98
CA ILE A 21 -5.72 11.55 -15.56
C ILE A 21 -5.03 10.18 -15.55
N LEU A 22 -4.23 9.87 -16.57
CA LEU A 22 -3.49 8.60 -16.65
C LEU A 22 -2.47 8.46 -15.51
N THR A 23 -1.76 9.53 -15.14
CA THR A 23 -0.82 9.48 -14.01
C THR A 23 -1.53 9.29 -12.68
N LEU A 24 -2.70 9.91 -12.47
CA LEU A 24 -3.52 9.68 -11.28
C LEU A 24 -4.02 8.24 -11.20
N ILE A 25 -4.50 7.68 -12.32
CA ILE A 25 -4.94 6.28 -12.40
C ILE A 25 -3.77 5.34 -12.09
N TRP A 26 -2.59 5.59 -12.68
CA TRP A 26 -1.40 4.79 -12.41
C TRP A 26 -0.99 4.87 -10.94
N PHE A 27 -0.93 6.07 -10.37
CA PHE A 27 -0.56 6.29 -8.98
C PHE A 27 -1.52 5.59 -8.00
N TYR A 28 -2.81 5.60 -8.29
CA TYR A 28 -3.82 4.93 -7.46
C TYR A 28 -3.71 3.40 -7.52
N ASN A 29 -3.31 2.83 -8.67
CA ASN A 29 -3.25 1.39 -8.91
C ASN A 29 -1.83 0.78 -8.74
N HIS A 30 -0.80 1.61 -8.54
CA HIS A 30 0.56 1.12 -8.35
C HIS A 30 0.64 0.16 -7.15
N LYS A 31 1.43 -0.91 -7.24
CA LYS A 31 1.48 -1.89 -6.15
C LYS A 31 2.19 -1.27 -4.94
N ILE A 32 1.69 -1.58 -3.75
CA ILE A 32 2.26 -1.16 -2.46
C ILE A 32 3.45 -2.05 -2.12
N ILE A 33 3.31 -3.35 -2.36
CA ILE A 33 4.33 -4.36 -2.13
C ILE A 33 4.69 -4.95 -3.50
N GLU A 34 5.91 -4.66 -3.95
CA GLU A 34 6.48 -5.18 -5.19
C GLU A 34 7.68 -6.03 -4.84
N GLY A 35 7.63 -7.32 -5.14
CA GLY A 35 8.75 -8.21 -4.86
C GLY A 35 8.32 -9.66 -4.76
N ASN A 36 9.32 -10.52 -4.77
CA ASN A 36 9.17 -11.93 -4.50
C ASN A 36 9.84 -12.19 -3.14
N TYR A 37 9.04 -12.54 -2.14
CA TYR A 37 9.49 -12.73 -0.76
C TYR A 37 9.35 -14.19 -0.36
N HIS A 38 10.32 -14.70 0.37
CA HIS A 38 10.34 -16.08 0.86
C HIS A 38 9.91 -16.20 2.33
N LYS A 39 9.87 -15.06 3.04
CA LYS A 39 9.47 -15.03 4.46
C LYS A 39 8.67 -13.77 4.77
N LEU A 40 7.64 -13.96 5.59
CA LEU A 40 6.84 -12.89 6.18
C LEU A 40 6.83 -13.08 7.70
N THR A 41 7.41 -12.12 8.42
CA THR A 41 7.31 -12.06 9.89
C THR A 41 6.21 -11.08 10.28
N ILE A 42 5.26 -11.53 11.09
CA ILE A 42 4.19 -10.70 11.63
C ILE A 42 4.53 -10.37 13.08
N THR A 43 4.57 -9.08 13.40
CA THR A 43 4.78 -8.60 14.75
C THR A 43 3.53 -7.87 15.26
N LYS A 44 3.32 -7.92 16.57
CA LYS A 44 2.24 -7.24 17.29
C LYS A 44 2.84 -6.58 18.53
N MET A 45 2.72 -5.25 18.65
CA MET A 45 3.26 -4.49 19.78
C MET A 45 4.74 -4.81 20.07
N GLY A 46 5.55 -4.96 19.01
CA GLY A 46 6.99 -5.27 19.12
C GLY A 46 7.34 -6.74 19.40
N LYS A 47 6.36 -7.63 19.53
CA LYS A 47 6.59 -9.08 19.65
C LYS A 47 6.27 -9.81 18.36
N THR A 48 7.13 -10.71 17.93
CA THR A 48 6.81 -11.63 16.83
C THR A 48 5.69 -12.56 17.26
N ILE A 49 4.63 -12.60 16.48
CA ILE A 49 3.47 -13.45 16.71
C ILE A 49 3.38 -14.60 15.73
N ASP A 50 3.95 -14.43 14.54
CA ASP A 50 3.92 -15.44 13.50
C ASP A 50 5.08 -15.26 12.50
N VAL A 51 5.52 -16.35 11.88
CA VAL A 51 6.52 -16.38 10.82
C VAL A 51 6.02 -17.33 9.74
N ILE A 52 5.68 -16.78 8.59
CA ILE A 52 5.18 -17.51 7.43
C ILE A 52 6.31 -17.65 6.43
N GLU A 53 6.64 -18.88 6.06
CA GLU A 53 7.63 -19.21 5.02
C GLU A 53 6.97 -19.86 3.78
N ASN A 54 5.64 -20.09 3.84
CA ASN A 54 4.89 -20.61 2.71
C ASN A 54 4.74 -19.54 1.62
N LYS A 55 5.33 -19.80 0.45
CA LYS A 55 5.35 -18.85 -0.66
C LYS A 55 3.97 -18.47 -1.18
N ASP A 56 3.07 -19.45 -1.34
CA ASP A 56 1.74 -19.22 -1.87
C ASP A 56 0.91 -18.36 -0.90
N GLU A 57 1.11 -18.55 0.40
CA GLU A 57 0.45 -17.77 1.45
C GLU A 57 0.95 -16.32 1.46
N ILE A 58 2.27 -16.12 1.37
CA ILE A 58 2.87 -14.79 1.26
C ILE A 58 2.33 -14.06 0.02
N ASP A 59 2.27 -14.74 -1.13
CA ASP A 59 1.77 -14.15 -2.38
C ASP A 59 0.28 -13.80 -2.30
N ARG A 60 -0.53 -14.62 -1.61
CA ARG A 60 -1.94 -14.32 -1.36
C ARG A 60 -2.10 -13.06 -0.51
N LEU A 61 -1.33 -12.93 0.58
CA LEU A 61 -1.37 -11.76 1.44
C LEU A 61 -0.92 -10.49 0.70
N ILE A 62 0.18 -10.57 -0.06
CA ILE A 62 0.65 -9.46 -0.90
C ILE A 62 -0.41 -9.05 -1.92
N SER A 63 -1.00 -10.04 -2.60
CA SER A 63 -2.07 -9.80 -3.59
C SER A 63 -3.27 -9.11 -2.95
N GLN A 64 -3.69 -9.57 -1.77
CA GLN A 64 -4.80 -8.97 -1.05
C GLN A 64 -4.49 -7.53 -0.62
N ILE A 65 -3.32 -7.26 -0.05
CA ILE A 65 -2.90 -5.90 0.32
C ILE A 65 -2.91 -4.98 -0.91
N ASN A 66 -2.33 -5.43 -2.03
CA ASN A 66 -2.24 -4.64 -3.24
C ASN A 66 -3.60 -4.35 -3.88
N ASN A 67 -4.57 -5.27 -3.76
CA ASN A 67 -5.91 -5.13 -4.36
C ASN A 67 -6.97 -4.56 -3.38
N SER A 68 -6.60 -4.32 -2.12
CA SER A 68 -7.52 -3.76 -1.13
C SER A 68 -7.82 -2.27 -1.40
N PRO A 69 -9.02 -1.77 -1.03
CA PRO A 69 -9.35 -0.36 -1.14
C PRO A 69 -8.33 0.53 -0.42
N ARG A 70 -8.06 1.70 -1.00
CA ARG A 70 -7.03 2.62 -0.52
C ARG A 70 -7.62 3.99 -0.30
N THR A 71 -7.42 4.53 0.89
CA THR A 71 -7.82 5.88 1.23
C THR A 71 -6.57 6.77 1.28
N PHE A 72 -6.53 7.80 0.44
CA PHE A 72 -5.42 8.75 0.42
C PHE A 72 -5.42 9.53 1.72
N ASN A 73 -4.30 9.47 2.44
CA ASN A 73 -4.15 10.10 3.74
C ASN A 73 -2.74 10.69 3.86
N PRO A 74 -2.54 11.93 3.38
CA PRO A 74 -1.23 12.60 3.44
C PRO A 74 -0.87 13.07 4.85
N ASN A 75 -1.85 13.05 5.78
CA ASN A 75 -1.69 13.44 7.18
C ASN A 75 -1.46 12.21 8.09
N THR A 76 -0.67 11.26 7.62
CA THR A 76 0.06 10.29 8.46
C THR A 76 1.16 11.00 9.26
N SER A 77 0.86 12.13 9.90
CA SER A 77 1.67 12.59 11.01
C SER A 77 1.65 11.47 12.05
N GLY A 78 2.81 10.99 12.50
CA GLY A 78 2.95 9.82 13.40
C GLY A 78 1.93 9.78 14.54
N PHE A 79 1.58 10.96 15.08
CA PHE A 79 0.58 11.17 16.11
C PHE A 79 -0.80 10.54 15.88
N ARG A 80 -1.27 10.33 14.64
CA ARG A 80 -2.63 9.80 14.40
C ARG A 80 -2.79 8.36 14.88
N TYR A 81 -1.70 7.58 14.88
CA TYR A 81 -1.74 6.17 15.25
C TYR A 81 -0.82 5.84 16.44
N ASP A 82 -0.11 6.82 17.01
CA ASP A 82 0.75 6.66 18.19
C ASP A 82 0.02 6.04 19.40
N TYR A 83 -1.29 6.22 19.51
CA TYR A 83 -2.12 5.67 20.59
C TYR A 83 -2.80 4.35 20.23
N MET A 84 -2.75 3.90 18.96
CA MET A 84 -3.41 2.68 18.53
C MET A 84 -2.46 1.48 18.63
N PRO A 85 -2.96 0.31 19.05
CA PRO A 85 -2.18 -0.92 18.97
C PRO A 85 -1.79 -1.18 17.51
N TYR A 86 -0.49 -1.34 17.25
CA TYR A 86 0.07 -1.53 15.93
C TYR A 86 0.93 -2.79 15.86
N GLY A 87 1.11 -3.27 14.64
CA GLY A 87 2.06 -4.32 14.31
C GLY A 87 2.86 -3.96 13.07
N ILE A 88 3.85 -4.79 12.77
CA ILE A 88 4.71 -4.64 11.59
C ILE A 88 4.70 -5.96 10.84
N LEU A 89 4.42 -5.89 9.54
CA LEU A 89 4.66 -6.94 8.55
C LEU A 89 6.07 -6.74 8.00
N ILE A 90 6.91 -7.77 8.11
CA ILE A 90 8.30 -7.73 7.63
C ILE A 90 8.41 -8.79 6.54
N PHE A 91 8.51 -8.35 5.29
CA PHE A 91 8.70 -9.20 4.12
C PHE A 91 10.19 -9.28 3.81
N GLU A 92 10.74 -10.49 3.72
CA GLU A 92 12.17 -10.74 3.54
C GLU A 92 12.43 -11.57 2.27
N ASN A 93 13.43 -11.15 1.50
CA ASN A 93 14.05 -11.96 0.46
C ASN A 93 15.59 -11.86 0.54
N ASP A 94 16.31 -12.52 -0.37
CA ASP A 94 17.78 -12.56 -0.35
C ASP A 94 18.45 -11.17 -0.56
N LYS A 95 17.70 -10.18 -1.05
CA LYS A 95 18.20 -8.87 -1.47
C LYS A 95 17.68 -7.72 -0.64
N GLU A 96 16.49 -7.83 -0.08
CA GLU A 96 15.78 -6.74 0.57
C GLU A 96 14.83 -7.20 1.67
N GLU A 97 14.57 -6.26 2.58
CA GLU A 97 13.61 -6.36 3.67
C GLU A 97 12.64 -5.18 3.54
N VAL A 98 11.34 -5.48 3.49
CA VAL A 98 10.27 -4.47 3.41
C VAL A 98 9.43 -4.52 4.69
N LYS A 99 9.38 -3.39 5.41
CA LYS A 99 8.62 -3.24 6.66
C LYS A 99 7.41 -2.36 6.46
N ILE A 100 6.23 -2.86 6.83
CA ILE A 100 4.97 -2.13 6.67
C ILE A 100 4.16 -2.25 7.96
N GLY A 101 3.71 -1.12 8.48
CA GLY A 101 2.87 -1.08 9.68
C GLY A 101 1.44 -1.51 9.38
N TYR A 102 0.76 -2.06 10.37
CA TYR A 102 -0.68 -2.28 10.33
C TYR A 102 -1.34 -1.95 11.68
N ILE A 103 -2.62 -1.60 11.65
CA ILE A 103 -3.42 -1.27 12.83
C ILE A 103 -4.18 -2.51 13.29
N ILE A 104 -4.00 -2.93 14.54
CA ILE A 104 -4.53 -4.19 15.07
C ILE A 104 -6.07 -4.28 15.07
N PRO A 105 -6.86 -3.26 15.47
CA PRO A 105 -8.32 -3.42 15.52
C PRO A 105 -9.00 -3.64 14.16
N LYS A 106 -8.35 -3.31 13.04
CA LYS A 106 -8.93 -3.45 11.69
C LYS A 106 -8.05 -4.20 10.70
N GLY A 107 -6.80 -4.49 11.03
CA GLY A 107 -5.83 -5.01 10.08
C GLY A 107 -5.31 -4.01 9.06
N ASN A 108 -5.82 -2.78 9.03
CA ASN A 108 -5.50 -1.83 7.97
C ASN A 108 -3.98 -1.61 7.86
N VAL A 109 -3.46 -1.74 6.65
CA VAL A 109 -2.04 -1.59 6.35
C VAL A 109 -1.74 -0.11 6.09
N LEU A 110 -0.67 0.38 6.69
CA LEU A 110 -0.28 1.78 6.67
C LEU A 110 0.97 1.98 5.83
N THR A 111 0.88 2.90 4.88
CA THR A 111 2.01 3.42 4.12
C THR A 111 2.17 4.91 4.38
N LYS A 112 3.19 5.53 3.78
CA LYS A 112 3.42 6.98 3.89
C LYS A 112 2.23 7.81 3.43
N HIS A 113 1.46 7.37 2.44
CA HIS A 113 0.40 8.20 1.83
C HIS A 113 -0.98 7.52 1.79
N TRP A 114 -1.05 6.24 2.15
CA TRP A 114 -2.25 5.42 2.01
C TRP A 114 -2.53 4.64 3.28
N GLU A 115 -3.80 4.63 3.68
CA GLU A 115 -4.38 3.62 4.55
C GLU A 115 -5.08 2.59 3.66
N ILE A 116 -4.71 1.33 3.80
CA ILE A 116 -5.19 0.22 2.97
C ILE A 116 -6.13 -0.62 3.83
N GLU A 117 -7.39 -0.72 3.41
CA GLU A 117 -8.48 -1.35 4.15
C GLU A 117 -8.50 -2.85 3.91
N THR A 118 -7.52 -3.54 4.48
CA THR A 118 -7.35 -4.99 4.29
C THR A 118 -8.32 -5.83 5.12
N ASN A 119 -8.79 -5.33 6.27
CA ASN A 119 -9.67 -6.05 7.18
C ASN A 119 -9.11 -7.40 7.66
N PHE A 120 -7.78 -7.55 7.72
CA PHE A 120 -7.14 -8.78 8.19
C PHE A 120 -6.96 -8.81 9.70
N GLU A 121 -7.34 -9.94 10.29
CA GLU A 121 -6.96 -10.24 11.66
C GLU A 121 -5.60 -10.97 11.65
N PHE A 122 -4.54 -10.19 11.45
CA PHE A 122 -3.17 -10.71 11.52
C PHE A 122 -2.93 -11.32 12.92
N GLY A 123 -2.71 -12.65 12.97
CA GLY A 123 -2.51 -13.39 14.21
C GLY A 123 -3.79 -13.72 15.00
N LYS A 124 -4.94 -13.90 14.33
CA LYS A 124 -6.20 -14.32 14.97
C LYS A 124 -6.12 -15.69 15.66
N ASP A 125 -5.17 -16.54 15.28
CA ASP A 125 -4.99 -17.89 15.84
C ASP A 125 -4.10 -17.94 17.10
N LEU A 126 -3.93 -16.84 17.82
CA LEU A 126 -3.26 -16.82 19.12
C LEU A 126 -4.27 -16.98 20.27
N ASN A 127 -4.85 -18.18 20.36
CA ASN A 127 -5.42 -18.75 21.59
C ASN A 127 -5.18 -20.27 21.60
#